data_AF-A1A1U5-F1
#
_entry.id   AF-A1A1U5-F1
#
_cell.length_a   1.000
_cell.length_b   1.000
_cell.length_c   1.000
_cell.angle_alpha   90.00
_cell.angle_beta   90.00
_cell.angle_gamma   90.00
#
_symmetry.space_group_name_H-M   'P 1'
#
loop_
_entity.id
_entity.type
_entity.pdbx_description
1 polymer ?
#
loop_
_entity_poly.entity_id
_entity_poly.type
_entity_poly.pdbx_seq_one_letter_code
_entity_poly.pdbx_strand_id
1 'polypeptide(L)'
;MRDAKEQGRKGLCILSAEGRKREFLSDAKYLAHKGFMVADTSSCGIMLMYLPFGSDTEPPQFKECAKYPTADGDGFVLYYTDQCPFTHYWVPRVEAVAEEHSIPLKTIHIISREQAQNTPAPVTTYALFKDGEFLTQGIQSDKKFLKLAGVQV
;
A
#
# COMPACT_ATOMS: atom_id res chain seq x y z
N MET A 1 12.98 -16.65 8.61
CA MET A 1 12.36 -17.22 9.83
C MET A 1 13.35 -17.35 10.98
N ARG A 2 14.53 -17.97 10.80
CA ARG A 2 15.53 -18.12 11.86
C ARG A 2 15.88 -16.79 12.56
N ASP A 3 16.27 -15.78 11.80
CA ASP A 3 16.59 -14.44 12.32
C ASP A 3 15.44 -13.81 13.15
N ALA A 4 14.21 -13.85 12.63
CA ALA A 4 13.04 -13.35 13.38
C ALA A 4 12.81 -14.11 14.71
N LYS A 5 13.08 -15.43 14.74
CA LYS A 5 13.00 -16.23 15.99
C LYS A 5 14.13 -15.88 16.96
N GLU A 6 15.36 -15.72 16.46
CA GLU A 6 16.53 -15.30 17.24
C GLU A 6 16.34 -13.91 17.87
N GLN A 7 15.62 -13.02 17.17
CA GLN A 7 15.22 -11.70 17.68
C GLN A 7 13.98 -11.73 18.59
N GLY A 8 13.44 -12.90 18.96
CA GLY A 8 12.27 -13.01 19.83
C GLY A 8 10.96 -12.48 19.24
N ARG A 9 10.85 -12.40 17.90
CA ARG A 9 9.59 -12.02 17.23
C ARG A 9 8.54 -13.12 17.39
N LYS A 10 7.27 -12.75 17.42
CA LYS A 10 6.14 -13.70 17.58
C LYS A 10 5.70 -14.35 16.26
N GLY A 11 6.13 -13.82 15.12
CA GLY A 11 5.74 -14.32 13.81
C GLY A 11 6.24 -13.42 12.68
N LEU A 12 5.75 -13.67 11.47
CA LEU A 12 5.96 -12.83 10.30
C LEU A 12 4.64 -12.24 9.82
N CYS A 13 4.69 -11.04 9.25
CA CYS A 13 3.54 -10.40 8.60
C CYS A 13 3.87 -10.09 7.15
N ILE A 14 2.87 -10.12 6.29
CA ILE A 14 3.00 -9.75 4.88
C ILE A 14 1.65 -9.27 4.34
N LEU A 15 1.72 -8.38 3.35
CA LEU A 15 0.53 -7.89 2.65
C LEU A 15 0.22 -8.74 1.43
N SER A 16 -1.06 -9.01 1.24
CA SER A 16 -1.62 -9.66 0.06
C SER A 16 -2.91 -8.94 -0.35
N ALA A 17 -3.66 -9.49 -1.31
CA ALA A 17 -4.91 -8.93 -1.76
C ALA A 17 -5.99 -10.01 -1.88
N GLU A 18 -7.22 -9.64 -1.58
CA GLU A 18 -8.38 -10.50 -1.79
C GLU A 18 -8.58 -10.82 -3.28
N GLY A 19 -9.05 -12.04 -3.54
CA GLY A 19 -9.34 -12.50 -4.89
C GLY A 19 -8.08 -12.69 -5.73
N ARG A 20 -7.82 -11.76 -6.65
CA ARG A 20 -6.68 -11.84 -7.58
C ARG A 20 -5.47 -11.11 -7.02
N LYS A 21 -4.28 -11.66 -7.26
CA LYS A 21 -3.01 -10.99 -6.99
C LYS A 21 -3.01 -9.59 -7.63
N ARG A 22 -2.69 -8.57 -6.84
CA ARG A 22 -2.50 -7.20 -7.30
C ARG A 22 -1.01 -6.88 -7.48
N GLU A 23 -0.70 -5.82 -8.25
CA GLU A 23 0.68 -5.40 -8.50
C GLU A 23 1.46 -5.25 -7.18
N PHE A 24 2.70 -5.77 -7.17
CA PHE A 24 3.65 -5.71 -6.06
C PHE A 24 3.23 -6.34 -4.73
N LEU A 25 2.11 -7.07 -4.69
CA LEU A 25 1.67 -7.83 -3.51
C LEU A 25 1.89 -9.33 -3.71
N SER A 26 2.05 -10.03 -2.58
CA SER A 26 2.24 -11.48 -2.58
C SER A 26 0.95 -12.22 -2.92
N ASP A 27 1.07 -13.38 -3.57
CA ASP A 27 -0.08 -14.22 -3.91
C ASP A 27 -0.63 -14.92 -2.65
N ALA A 28 -1.92 -14.72 -2.36
CA ALA A 28 -2.55 -15.24 -1.15
C ALA A 28 -2.57 -16.78 -1.10
N LYS A 29 -2.79 -17.46 -2.23
CA LYS A 29 -2.84 -18.93 -2.27
C LYS A 29 -1.47 -19.52 -2.00
N TYR A 30 -0.42 -18.92 -2.55
CA TYR A 30 0.95 -19.31 -2.25
C TYR A 30 1.28 -19.09 -0.76
N LEU A 31 0.91 -17.94 -0.20
CA LEU A 31 1.13 -17.67 1.23
C LEU A 31 0.38 -18.64 2.14
N ALA A 32 -0.88 -18.95 1.83
CA ALA A 32 -1.66 -19.95 2.56
C ALA A 32 -1.01 -21.34 2.49
N HIS A 33 -0.51 -21.75 1.31
CA HIS A 33 0.27 -22.98 1.16
C HIS A 33 1.55 -22.99 2.01
N LYS A 34 2.13 -21.82 2.31
CA LYS A 34 3.27 -21.66 3.22
C LYS A 34 2.87 -21.53 4.70
N GLY A 35 1.58 -21.67 5.03
CA GLY A 35 1.06 -21.64 6.40
C GLY A 35 0.70 -20.25 6.92
N PHE A 36 0.72 -19.21 6.07
CA PHE A 36 0.20 -17.90 6.47
C PHE A 36 -1.33 -17.95 6.58
N MET A 37 -1.86 -17.25 7.57
CA MET A 37 -3.29 -17.07 7.79
C MET A 37 -3.65 -15.60 7.59
N VAL A 38 -4.92 -15.31 7.27
CA VAL A 38 -5.42 -13.93 7.22
C VAL A 38 -5.61 -13.43 8.64
N ALA A 39 -5.01 -12.29 8.97
CA ALA A 39 -5.14 -11.63 10.27
C ALA A 39 -6.20 -10.52 10.26
N ASP A 40 -6.21 -9.72 9.19
CA ASP A 40 -7.15 -8.62 8.99
C ASP A 40 -7.26 -8.26 7.51
N THR A 41 -8.32 -7.57 7.12
CA THR A 41 -8.58 -7.14 5.74
C THR A 41 -9.12 -5.71 5.73
N SER A 42 -8.53 -4.86 4.88
CA SER A 42 -9.00 -3.48 4.68
C SER A 42 -10.21 -3.44 3.75
N SER A 43 -11.00 -2.36 3.80
CA SER A 43 -12.16 -2.18 2.92
C SER A 43 -11.78 -2.05 1.44
N CYS A 44 -10.52 -1.72 1.11
CA CYS A 44 -10.02 -1.73 -0.26
C CYS A 44 -9.52 -3.13 -0.71
N GLY A 45 -9.66 -4.16 0.12
CA GLY A 45 -9.34 -5.56 -0.20
C GLY A 45 -7.84 -5.91 -0.11
N ILE A 46 -7.07 -5.16 0.67
CA ILE A 46 -5.70 -5.53 1.05
C ILE A 46 -5.76 -6.38 2.32
N MET A 47 -5.14 -7.55 2.28
CA MET A 47 -5.09 -8.47 3.41
C MET A 47 -3.77 -8.34 4.15
N LEU A 48 -3.84 -8.26 5.48
CA LEU A 48 -2.73 -8.53 6.37
C LEU A 48 -2.70 -10.02 6.65
N MET A 49 -1.69 -10.71 6.14
CA MET A 49 -1.46 -12.13 6.42
C MET A 49 -0.32 -12.28 7.42
N TYR A 50 -0.39 -13.30 8.26
CA TYR A 50 0.62 -13.58 9.27
C TYR A 50 0.94 -15.06 9.40
N LEU A 51 2.19 -15.36 9.76
CA LEU A 51 2.68 -16.70 10.09
C LEU A 51 3.15 -16.67 11.55
N PRO A 52 2.33 -17.17 12.51
CA PRO A 52 2.72 -17.19 13.92
C PRO A 52 3.82 -18.24 14.18
N PHE A 53 4.68 -17.98 15.16
CA PHE A 53 5.71 -18.93 15.58
C PHE A 53 5.31 -19.77 16.80
N GLY A 54 4.24 -19.40 17.50
CA GLY A 54 3.67 -20.13 18.63
C GLY A 54 2.15 -20.05 18.65
N SER A 55 1.50 -20.94 19.41
CA SER A 55 0.04 -21.07 19.51
C SER A 55 -0.66 -19.82 20.03
N ASP A 56 0.01 -19.05 20.89
CA ASP A 56 -0.58 -17.94 21.64
C ASP A 56 -0.26 -16.58 20.99
N THR A 57 0.03 -16.58 19.69
CA THR A 57 0.34 -15.36 18.94
C THR A 57 -0.94 -14.69 18.47
N GLU A 58 -1.30 -13.59 19.12
CA GLU A 58 -2.41 -12.73 18.69
C GLU A 58 -2.22 -12.25 17.25
N PRO A 59 -3.26 -12.34 16.40
CA PRO A 59 -3.20 -11.83 15.03
C PRO A 59 -2.95 -10.31 15.00
N PRO A 60 -2.05 -9.81 14.14
CA PRO A 60 -1.87 -8.37 13.95
C PRO A 60 -3.08 -7.77 13.23
N GLN A 61 -3.32 -6.48 13.43
CA GLN A 61 -4.46 -5.78 12.83
C GLN A 61 -4.03 -4.48 12.18
N PHE A 62 -4.81 -4.03 11.20
CA PHE A 62 -4.65 -2.67 10.67
C PHE A 62 -5.15 -1.65 11.69
N LYS A 63 -4.49 -0.49 11.74
CA LYS A 63 -5.10 0.69 12.37
C LYS A 63 -6.31 1.12 11.55
N GLU A 64 -7.28 1.75 12.21
CA GLU A 64 -8.55 2.13 11.59
C GLU A 64 -8.37 2.97 10.31
N CYS A 65 -7.45 3.92 10.31
CA CYS A 65 -7.12 4.75 9.12
C CYS A 65 -6.61 3.94 7.93
N ALA A 66 -5.92 2.82 8.16
CA ALA A 66 -5.42 1.93 7.11
C ALA A 66 -6.45 0.86 6.73
N LYS A 67 -7.33 0.49 7.67
CA LYS A 67 -8.41 -0.46 7.45
C LYS A 67 -9.51 0.12 6.58
N TYR A 68 -9.82 1.41 6.73
CA TYR A 68 -10.79 2.15 5.94
C TYR A 68 -10.11 3.32 5.22
N PRO A 69 -9.26 3.04 4.22
CA PRO A 69 -8.40 4.04 3.61
C PRO A 69 -9.22 5.15 2.95
N THR A 70 -9.03 6.37 3.43
CA THR A 70 -9.65 7.60 2.92
C THR A 70 -8.64 8.72 2.98
N ALA A 71 -8.42 9.44 1.87
CA ALA A 71 -7.48 10.56 1.83
C ALA A 71 -8.20 11.90 1.96
N ASP A 72 -7.57 12.86 2.63
CA ASP A 72 -8.07 14.24 2.68
C ASP A 72 -7.61 15.03 1.45
N GLY A 73 -8.57 15.68 0.78
CA GLY A 73 -8.34 16.59 -0.35
C GLY A 73 -9.11 16.20 -1.61
N ASP A 74 -9.31 17.18 -2.48
CA ASP A 74 -9.96 17.00 -3.78
C ASP A 74 -8.94 16.57 -4.85
N GLY A 75 -9.41 15.86 -5.88
CA GLY A 75 -8.54 15.39 -6.95
C GLY A 75 -7.65 14.23 -6.51
N PHE A 76 -6.42 14.16 -7.01
CA PHE A 76 -5.51 13.06 -6.71
C PHE A 76 -4.65 13.34 -5.48
N VAL A 77 -4.53 12.34 -4.61
CA VAL A 77 -3.60 12.37 -3.46
C VAL A 77 -2.72 11.13 -3.51
N LEU A 78 -1.41 11.32 -3.49
CA LEU A 78 -0.41 10.26 -3.58
C LEU A 78 0.47 10.22 -2.33
N TYR A 79 0.34 9.16 -1.55
CA TYR A 79 1.25 8.85 -0.45
C TYR A 79 2.34 7.90 -0.94
N TYR A 80 3.60 8.15 -0.59
CA TYR A 80 4.71 7.27 -0.97
C TYR A 80 5.85 7.28 0.03
N THR A 81 6.73 6.28 -0.07
CA THR A 81 8.00 6.19 0.66
C THR A 81 9.14 5.88 -0.30
N ASP A 82 10.38 6.02 0.15
CA ASP A 82 11.60 5.62 -0.57
C ASP A 82 11.93 4.11 -0.44
N GLN A 83 10.98 3.27 -0.01
CA GLN A 83 11.21 1.82 0.12
C GLN A 83 11.54 1.16 -1.24
N CYS A 84 11.07 1.75 -2.34
CA CYS A 84 11.27 1.24 -3.69
C CYS A 84 11.91 2.33 -4.55
N PRO A 85 13.05 2.10 -5.23
CA PRO A 85 13.70 3.12 -6.06
C PRO A 85 12.82 3.62 -7.21
N PHE A 86 11.78 2.87 -7.58
CA PHE A 86 10.81 3.29 -8.59
C PHE A 86 9.93 4.47 -8.13
N THR A 87 9.72 4.69 -6.83
CA THR A 87 8.95 5.86 -6.36
C THR A 87 9.74 7.14 -6.65
N HIS A 88 11.03 7.16 -6.34
CA HIS A 88 11.93 8.27 -6.69
C HIS A 88 11.94 8.57 -8.20
N TYR A 89 11.86 7.54 -9.04
CA TYR A 89 11.82 7.73 -10.49
C TYR A 89 10.46 8.21 -11.02
N TRP A 90 9.36 7.61 -10.56
CA TRP A 90 8.04 7.83 -11.14
C TRP A 90 7.24 8.97 -10.52
N VAL A 91 7.39 9.23 -9.22
CA VAL A 91 6.64 10.30 -8.55
C VAL A 91 6.90 11.66 -9.21
N PRO A 92 8.15 12.10 -9.46
CA PRO A 92 8.40 13.38 -10.13
C PRO A 92 7.85 13.46 -11.56
N ARG A 93 7.77 12.32 -12.27
CA ARG A 93 7.18 12.27 -13.61
C ARG A 93 5.67 12.38 -13.57
N VAL A 94 5.03 11.75 -12.59
CA VAL A 94 3.60 11.87 -12.34
C VAL A 94 3.24 13.31 -11.94
N GLU A 95 4.06 13.95 -11.10
CA GLU A 95 3.92 15.38 -10.78
C GLU A 95 4.00 16.26 -12.04
N ALA A 96 5.03 16.06 -12.87
CA ALA A 96 5.21 16.84 -14.09
C ALA A 96 4.04 16.71 -15.09
N VAL A 97 3.55 15.49 -15.34
CA VAL A 97 2.41 15.32 -16.25
C VAL A 97 1.08 15.78 -15.62
N ALA A 98 0.96 15.72 -14.29
CA ALA A 98 -0.20 16.30 -13.63
C ALA A 98 -0.24 17.82 -13.82
N GLU A 99 0.91 18.49 -13.65
CA GLU A 99 1.06 19.92 -13.89
C GLU A 99 0.79 20.29 -15.36
N GLU A 100 1.41 19.59 -16.31
CA GLU A 100 1.23 19.80 -17.76
C GLU A 100 -0.24 19.73 -18.18
N HIS A 101 -1.00 18.79 -17.62
CA HIS A 101 -2.41 18.58 -17.94
C HIS A 101 -3.39 19.29 -16.98
N SER A 102 -2.89 20.15 -16.08
CA SER A 102 -3.71 20.84 -15.07
C SER A 102 -4.57 19.89 -14.20
N ILE A 103 -4.03 18.71 -13.89
CA ILE A 103 -4.66 17.70 -13.03
C ILE A 103 -4.29 18.04 -11.57
N PRO A 104 -5.26 18.27 -10.67
CA PRO A 104 -4.97 18.46 -9.26
C PRO A 104 -4.35 17.20 -8.66
N LEU A 105 -3.09 17.31 -8.22
CA LEU A 105 -2.34 16.24 -7.56
C LEU A 105 -1.60 16.81 -6.35
N LYS A 106 -1.79 16.15 -5.21
CA LYS A 106 -1.00 16.37 -3.99
C LYS A 106 -0.15 15.13 -3.71
N THR A 107 1.16 15.30 -3.62
CA THR A 107 2.08 14.23 -3.20
C THR A 107 2.48 14.41 -1.73
N ILE A 108 2.55 13.30 -1.00
CA ILE A 108 2.88 13.27 0.43
C ILE A 108 3.97 12.21 0.64
N HIS A 109 5.18 12.71 0.87
CA HIS A 109 6.33 11.84 1.16
C HIS A 109 6.33 11.43 2.63
N ILE A 110 6.24 10.13 2.87
CA ILE A 110 6.33 9.51 4.20
C ILE A 110 7.81 9.22 4.49
N ILE A 111 8.37 9.95 5.43
CA ILE A 111 9.80 9.88 5.79
C ILE A 111 10.04 9.32 7.20
N SER A 112 8.98 9.06 7.96
CA SER A 112 9.09 8.55 9.33
C SER A 112 8.15 7.37 9.58
N ARG A 113 8.54 6.55 10.57
CA ARG A 113 7.69 5.46 11.07
C ARG A 113 6.34 5.96 11.56
N GLU A 114 6.32 7.10 12.25
CA GLU A 114 5.08 7.68 12.77
C GLU A 114 4.13 8.09 11.64
N GLN A 115 4.65 8.75 10.60
CA GLN A 115 3.86 9.07 9.41
C GLN A 115 3.34 7.80 8.73
N ALA A 116 4.19 6.78 8.56
CA ALA A 116 3.78 5.50 7.96
C ALA A 116 2.66 4.82 8.77
N GLN A 117 2.75 4.84 10.10
CA GLN A 117 1.71 4.27 10.99
C GLN A 117 0.41 5.09 11.04
N ASN A 118 0.41 6.33 10.57
CA ASN A 118 -0.75 7.22 10.53
C ASN A 118 -1.24 7.48 9.10
N THR A 119 -0.61 6.88 8.09
CA THR A 119 -1.03 7.01 6.69
C THR A 119 -2.38 6.31 6.49
N PRO A 120 -3.32 6.89 5.75
CA PRO A 120 -4.63 6.29 5.52
C PRO A 120 -4.59 5.19 4.44
N ALA A 121 -3.57 4.34 4.47
CA ALA A 121 -3.38 3.28 3.48
C ALA A 121 -2.70 2.05 4.12
N PRO A 122 -3.13 0.82 3.79
CA PRO A 122 -2.49 -0.40 4.27
C PRO A 122 -1.12 -0.64 3.63
N VAL A 123 -0.86 -0.05 2.45
CA VAL A 123 0.42 -0.12 1.73
C VAL A 123 0.99 1.30 1.67
N THR A 124 2.19 1.50 2.24
CA THR A 124 2.82 2.83 2.33
C THR A 124 3.92 3.06 1.29
N THR A 125 4.29 2.05 0.51
CA THR A 125 5.25 2.20 -0.60
C THR A 125 4.74 3.22 -1.62
N TYR A 126 3.49 3.05 -2.03
CA TYR A 126 2.78 3.90 -2.98
C TYR A 126 1.28 3.66 -2.75
N ALA A 127 0.51 4.73 -2.57
CA ALA A 127 -0.95 4.65 -2.46
C ALA A 127 -1.56 5.91 -3.08
N LEU A 128 -2.29 5.70 -4.19
CA LEU A 128 -2.96 6.75 -4.94
C LEU A 128 -4.45 6.75 -4.63
N PHE A 129 -4.97 7.93 -4.38
CA PHE A 129 -6.36 8.21 -4.10
C PHE A 129 -6.90 9.19 -5.14
N LYS A 130 -8.22 9.18 -5.34
CA LYS A 130 -8.95 10.21 -6.08
C LYS A 130 -10.24 10.55 -5.34
N ASP A 131 -10.44 11.83 -5.04
CA ASP A 131 -11.63 12.34 -4.35
C ASP A 131 -11.93 11.57 -3.05
N GLY A 132 -10.88 11.30 -2.28
CA GLY A 132 -10.92 10.57 -1.02
C GLY A 132 -10.90 9.03 -1.15
N GLU A 133 -11.21 8.46 -2.31
CA GLU A 133 -11.28 7.01 -2.50
C GLU A 133 -9.93 6.40 -2.88
N PHE A 134 -9.61 5.24 -2.29
CA PHE A 134 -8.42 4.48 -2.67
C PHE A 134 -8.55 3.94 -4.10
N LEU A 135 -7.61 4.31 -4.97
CA LEU A 135 -7.55 3.80 -6.34
C LEU A 135 -6.62 2.58 -6.46
N THR A 136 -5.37 2.73 -6.00
CA THR A 136 -4.35 1.70 -6.23
C THR A 136 -3.11 1.90 -5.37
N GLN A 137 -2.48 0.78 -5.00
CA GLN A 137 -1.12 0.72 -4.45
C GLN A 137 -0.04 0.46 -5.51
N GLY A 138 -0.45 0.25 -6.77
CA GLY A 138 0.48 0.04 -7.87
C GLY A 138 1.19 1.33 -8.24
N ILE A 139 2.52 1.29 -8.35
CA ILE A 139 3.32 2.44 -8.81
C ILE A 139 2.87 2.83 -10.23
N GLN A 140 2.47 4.09 -10.40
CA GLN A 140 2.04 4.61 -11.68
C GLN A 140 3.22 5.15 -12.48
N SER A 141 3.25 4.83 -13.77
CA SER A 141 3.97 5.67 -14.74
C SER A 141 3.13 6.88 -15.10
N ASP A 142 3.73 7.85 -15.79
CA ASP A 142 3.05 8.95 -16.47
C ASP A 142 1.79 8.51 -17.24
N LYS A 143 1.92 7.57 -18.17
CA LYS A 143 0.82 7.06 -19.00
C LYS A 143 -0.27 6.36 -18.19
N LYS A 144 0.10 5.57 -17.18
CA LYS A 144 -0.88 4.89 -16.32
C LYS A 144 -1.68 5.92 -15.50
N PHE A 145 -1.00 6.93 -14.97
CA PHE A 145 -1.63 8.02 -14.23
C PHE A 145 -2.59 8.84 -15.12
N LEU A 146 -2.15 9.26 -16.31
CA LEU A 146 -2.99 10.00 -17.25
C LEU A 146 -4.26 9.23 -17.63
N LYS A 147 -4.16 7.91 -17.82
CA LYS A 147 -5.32 7.05 -18.03
C LYS A 147 -6.30 7.06 -16.84
N LEU A 148 -5.80 7.05 -15.60
CA LEU A 148 -6.65 7.18 -14.41
C LEU A 148 -7.30 8.57 -14.30
N ALA A 149 -6.60 9.61 -14.77
CA ALA A 149 -7.12 10.97 -14.85
C ALA A 149 -8.08 11.21 -16.03
N GLY A 150 -8.33 10.20 -16.87
CA GLY A 150 -9.22 10.31 -18.02
C GLY A 150 -8.62 11.08 -19.21
N VAL A 151 -7.31 11.33 -19.20
CA VAL A 151 -6.58 11.93 -20.32
C VAL A 151 -6.21 10.83 -21.31
N GLN A 152 -6.68 10.95 -22.55
CA GLN A 152 -6.23 10.10 -23.65
C GLN A 152 -4.91 10.65 -24.19
N VAL A 153 -3.89 9.78 -24.23
CA VAL A 153 -2.53 10.06 -24.73
C VAL A 153 -2.24 9.15 -25.91
#